data_AF-A0A3M8CHP5-F1
#
_entry.id   AF-A0A3M8CHP5-F1
#
_cell.length_a   1.000
_cell.length_b   1.000
_cell.length_c   1.000
_cell.angle_alpha   90.00
_cell.angle_beta   90.00
_cell.angle_gamma   90.00
#
_symmetry.space_group_name_H-M   'P 1'
#
loop_
_entity.id
_entity.type
_entity.pdbx_description
1 polymer ?
#
loop_
_entity_poly.entity_id
_entity_poly.type
_entity_poly.pdbx_seq_one_letter_code
_entity_poly.pdbx_strand_id
1 'polypeptide(L)' 'MGNVDFASLPWELFWIGVAYFMITGVLFCFSVLRFAQQRKRSGIVFIVAAVISAGLFLNYLYGNHI' A
#
# COMPACT_ATOMS: atom_id res chain seq x y z
N MET A 1 18.01 -1.64 17.23
CA MET A 1 16.76 -1.35 16.51
C MET A 1 16.23 -0.05 17.10
N GLY A 2 16.41 1.06 16.39
CA GLY A 2 16.07 2.39 16.90
C GLY A 2 14.58 2.50 17.22
N ASN A 3 14.26 3.19 18.31
CA ASN A 3 12.89 3.52 18.70
C ASN A 3 12.27 4.35 17.56
N VAL A 4 11.39 3.74 16.77
CA VAL A 4 10.65 4.44 15.71
C VAL A 4 9.62 5.30 16.44
N ASP A 5 9.95 6.57 16.67
CA ASP A 5 9.12 7.45 17.46
C ASP A 5 7.93 7.95 16.63
N PHE A 6 6.90 7.12 16.54
CA PHE A 6 5.67 7.40 15.80
C PHE A 6 4.93 8.65 16.29
N ALA A 7 5.27 9.19 17.48
CA ALA A 7 4.73 10.43 18.01
C ALA A 7 5.24 11.68 17.28
N SER A 8 6.37 11.57 16.57
CA SER A 8 6.99 12.67 15.79
C SER A 8 6.59 12.68 14.32
N LEU A 9 5.79 11.70 13.87
CA LEU A 9 5.35 11.63 12.49
C LEU A 9 4.46 12.84 12.16
N PRO A 10 4.77 13.63 11.12
CA PRO A 10 3.93 14.76 10.73
C PRO A 10 2.53 14.26 10.36
N TRP A 11 1.51 15.03 10.73
CA TRP A 11 0.10 14.70 10.49
C TRP A 11 -0.20 14.41 9.00
N GLU A 12 0.51 15.09 8.10
CA GLU A 12 0.52 14.82 6.65
C GLU A 12 0.86 13.36 6.32
N LEU A 13 1.86 12.76 7.00
CA LEU A 13 2.31 11.40 6.73
C LEU A 13 1.28 10.36 7.18
N PHE A 14 0.52 10.65 8.24
CA PHE A 14 -0.61 9.83 8.65
C PHE A 14 -1.67 9.76 7.54
N TRP A 15 -2.06 10.89 6.96
CA TRP A 15 -3.03 10.92 5.86
C TRP A 15 -2.50 10.25 4.59
N ILE A 16 -1.22 10.44 4.26
CA ILE A 16 -0.57 9.75 3.14
C ILE A 16 -0.62 8.23 3.38
N GLY A 17 -0.29 7.77 4.59
CA GLY A 17 -0.39 6.36 4.98
C GLY A 17 -1.81 5.82 4.84
N VAL A 18 -2.81 6.54 5.34
CA VAL A 18 -4.24 6.17 5.22
C VAL A 18 -4.66 6.07 3.74
N ALA A 19 -4.27 7.04 2.91
CA ALA A 19 -4.59 7.04 1.48
C ALA A 19 -3.96 5.84 0.75
N TYR A 20 -2.68 5.57 0.98
CA TYR A 20 -2.00 4.40 0.40
C TYR A 20 -2.59 3.09 0.91
N PHE A 21 -2.96 3.00 2.18
CA PHE A 21 -3.58 1.79 2.73
C PHE A 21 -4.97 1.55 2.14
N MET A 22 -5.78 2.60 1.95
CA MET A 22 -7.06 2.52 1.24
C MET A 22 -6.89 2.04 -0.19
N ILE A 23 -5.99 2.67 -0.97
CA ILE A 23 -5.76 2.31 -2.38
C ILE A 23 -5.29 0.85 -2.48
N THR A 24 -4.31 0.47 -1.67
CA THR A 24 -3.73 -0.87 -1.68
C THR A 24 -4.75 -1.92 -1.24
N GLY A 25 -5.56 -1.62 -0.20
CA GLY A 25 -6.64 -2.48 0.27
C GLY A 25 -7.73 -2.68 -0.78
N VAL A 26 -8.15 -1.61 -1.46
CA VAL A 26 -9.14 -1.68 -2.55
C VAL A 26 -8.63 -2.53 -3.70
N LEU A 27 -7.39 -2.30 -4.16
CA LEU A 27 -6.76 -3.10 -5.22
C LEU A 27 -6.64 -4.58 -4.82
N PHE A 28 -6.29 -4.85 -3.56
CA PHE A 28 -6.22 -6.20 -3.04
C PHE A 28 -7.59 -6.89 -3.03
N CYS A 29 -8.64 -6.23 -2.52
CA CYS A 29 -10.01 -6.75 -2.57
C CYS A 29 -10.49 -7.03 -4.01
N PHE A 30 -10.24 -6.11 -4.94
CA PHE A 30 -10.55 -6.33 -6.36
C PHE A 30 -9.79 -7.51 -6.95
N SER A 31 -8.53 -7.71 -6.55
CA SER A 31 -7.75 -8.85 -6.99
C SER A 31 -8.36 -10.17 -6.50
N VAL A 32 -8.76 -10.25 -5.23
CA VAL A 32 -9.38 -11.44 -4.62
C VAL A 32 -10.73 -11.74 -5.28
N LEU A 33 -11.55 -10.72 -5.52
CA LEU A 33 -12.82 -10.85 -6.26
C LEU A 33 -12.60 -11.39 -7.69
N ARG A 34 -11.58 -10.88 -8.41
CA ARG A 34 -11.25 -11.36 -9.75
C ARG A 34 -10.70 -12.79 -9.75
N PHE A 35 -9.95 -13.18 -8.71
CA PHE A 35 -9.49 -14.55 -8.52
C PHE A 35 -10.65 -15.51 -8.24
N ALA A 36 -11.62 -15.11 -7.40
CA ALA A 36 -12.83 -15.87 -7.13
C ALA A 36 -13.68 -16.08 -8.41
N GLN A 37 -13.70 -15.11 -9.32
CA GLN A 37 -14.36 -15.21 -10.63
C GLN A 37 -13.57 -16.01 -11.69
N GLN A 38 -12.50 -16.71 -11.30
CA GLN A 38 -11.55 -17.39 -12.20
C GLN A 38 -10.90 -16.49 -13.27
N ARG A 39 -11.01 -15.16 -13.16
CA ARG A 39 -10.37 -14.19 -14.05
C ARG A 39 -8.91 -13.94 -13.64
N LYS A 40 -8.12 -15.02 -13.59
CA LYS A 40 -6.73 -15.06 -13.06
C LYS A 40 -5.81 -14.00 -13.67
N ARG A 41 -5.86 -13.82 -15.01
CA ARG A 41 -5.02 -12.81 -15.71
C ARG A 41 -5.25 -11.40 -15.19
N SER A 42 -6.51 -11.04 -14.95
CA SER A 42 -6.81 -9.71 -14.45
C SER A 42 -6.58 -9.58 -12.95
N GLY A 43 -6.79 -10.65 -12.16
CA GLY A 43 -6.44 -10.64 -10.73
C GLY A 43 -4.96 -10.36 -10.51
N ILE A 44 -4.07 -10.95 -11.33
CA ILE A 44 -2.62 -10.71 -11.28
C ILE A 44 -2.29 -9.24 -11.50
N VAL A 45 -2.93 -8.57 -12.47
CA VAL A 45 -2.71 -7.14 -12.73
C VAL A 45 -3.02 -6.29 -11.50
N PHE A 46 -4.12 -6.59 -10.79
CA PHE A 46 -4.49 -5.88 -9.56
C PHE A 46 -3.54 -6.19 -8.39
N ILE A 47 -3.04 -7.43 -8.26
CA ILE A 47 -2.01 -7.76 -7.25
C ILE A 47 -0.72 -7.00 -7.53
N VAL A 48 -0.25 -6.99 -8.78
CA VAL A 48 0.99 -6.27 -9.15
C VAL A 48 0.82 -4.78 -8.89
N ALA A 49 -0.33 -4.18 -9.23
CA ALA A 49 -0.62 -2.78 -8.91
C ALA A 49 -0.62 -2.50 -7.39
N ALA A 50 -1.19 -3.39 -6.58
CA ALA A 50 -1.17 -3.27 -5.12
C ALA A 50 0.27 -3.35 -4.56
N VAL A 51 1.10 -4.26 -5.07
CA VAL A 51 2.50 -4.38 -4.67
C VAL A 51 3.32 -3.14 -5.05
N ILE A 52 3.10 -2.59 -6.24
CA ILE A 52 3.75 -1.33 -6.66
C ILE A 52 3.33 -0.17 -5.76
N SER A 53 2.04 -0.05 -5.45
CA SER A 53 1.51 0.95 -4.52
C SER A 53 2.16 0.85 -3.14
N ALA A 54 2.23 -0.36 -2.58
CA ALA A 54 2.88 -0.60 -1.29
C ALA A 54 4.39 -0.33 -1.33
N GLY A 55 5.07 -0.71 -2.41
CA GLY A 55 6.50 -0.46 -2.60
C GLY A 55 6.83 1.03 -2.71
N LEU A 56 6.01 1.80 -3.45
CA LEU A 56 6.16 3.25 -3.53
C LEU A 56 5.93 3.92 -2.18
N PHE A 57 4.96 3.47 -1.41
CA PHE A 57 4.73 3.97 -0.05
C PHE A 57 5.93 3.70 0.87
N LEU A 58 6.46 2.48 0.87
CA LEU A 58 7.64 2.14 1.66
C LEU A 58 8.86 2.96 1.25
N ASN A 59 9.06 3.16 -0.06
CA ASN A 59 10.14 4.00 -0.57
C ASN A 59 9.98 5.47 -0.14
N TYR A 60 8.75 6.00 -0.19
CA TYR A 60 8.46 7.37 0.27
C TYR A 60 8.73 7.54 1.77
N LEU A 61 8.39 6.51 2.56
CA LEU A 61 8.55 6.50 4.01
C LEU A 61 10.02 6.36 4.42
N TYR A 62 10.79 5.51 3.72
CA TYR A 62 12.24 5.38 3.95
C TYR A 62 13.05 6.56 3.41
N GLY A 63 12.68 7.12 2.26
CA GLY A 63 13.47 8.17 1.60
C GLY A 63 13.28 9.58 2.19
N ASN A 64 12.15 9.87 2.84
CA ASN A 64 11.89 11.19 3.42
C ASN A 64 12.03 11.24 4.95
N HIS A 65 12.09 10.09 5.65
CA HIS A 65 11.94 10.06 7.11
C HIS A 65 12.87 9.08 7.85
N ILE A 66 13.81 8.41 7.19
CA ILE A 66 14.88 7.62 7.83
C ILE A 66 16.24 8.26 7.54
#